data_AF-A0A535ATM0-F1
#
_entry.id   AF-A0A535ATM0-F1
#
_cell.length_a   1.000
_cell.length_b   1.000
_cell.length_c   1.000
_cell.angle_alpha   90.00
_cell.angle_beta   90.00
_cell.angle_gamma   90.00
#
_symmetry.space_group_name_H-M   'P 1'
#
loop_
_entity.id
_entity.type
_entity.pdbx_description
1 polymer ?
#
loop_
_entity_poly.entity_id
_entity_poly.type
_entity_poly.pdbx_seq_one_letter_code
_entity_poly.pdbx_strand_id
1 'polypeptide(L)'
;MTVTATFELGFDYRNGGHCSGGSPRFNVTARSASGETFHFVGGCGNDQSPTPAPQDPAQWTRVRFQTSNPAESFPVIPVGSKIVSIELIVDEGTDSVSTQDPMGVGLSVVDNIFVNGEFIRSGSNNNKGHTFGKGQGDKEKDKDSDDEDENDDD
;
A
#
# COMPACT_ATOMS: atom_id res chain seq x y z
N MET A 1 -8.01 -13.91 -9.63
CA MET A 1 -7.01 -13.98 -10.74
C MET A 1 -6.25 -15.29 -10.64
N THR A 2 -5.87 -15.97 -11.74
CA THR A 2 -5.03 -17.19 -11.69
C THR A 2 -3.55 -16.82 -11.76
N VAL A 3 -2.73 -17.42 -10.90
CA VAL A 3 -1.27 -17.26 -10.93
C VAL A 3 -0.68 -18.05 -12.08
N THR A 4 0.06 -17.39 -12.95
CA THR A 4 0.88 -18.00 -14.01
C THR A 4 2.35 -17.98 -13.60
N ALA A 5 3.22 -18.62 -14.39
CA ALA A 5 4.66 -18.61 -14.16
C ALA A 5 5.30 -17.22 -14.34
N THR A 6 4.58 -16.27 -14.95
CA THR A 6 5.02 -14.89 -15.20
C THR A 6 4.13 -13.90 -14.45
N PHE A 7 3.44 -14.37 -13.40
CA PHE A 7 2.58 -13.50 -12.61
C PHE A 7 3.47 -12.56 -11.80
N GLU A 8 3.24 -11.27 -11.99
CA GLU A 8 4.07 -10.22 -11.42
C GLU A 8 3.23 -9.25 -10.61
N LEU A 9 3.76 -8.84 -9.47
CA LEU A 9 3.31 -7.68 -8.71
C LEU A 9 4.37 -6.60 -8.77
N GLY A 10 4.00 -5.35 -8.56
CA GLY A 10 4.97 -4.27 -8.51
C GLY A 10 4.35 -2.93 -8.22
N PHE A 11 5.21 -1.92 -8.16
CA PHE A 11 4.83 -0.53 -7.98
C PHE A 11 6.00 0.35 -8.45
N ASP A 12 5.74 1.64 -8.54
CA ASP A 12 6.79 2.65 -8.61
C ASP A 12 6.90 3.31 -7.24
N TYR A 13 8.12 3.59 -6.77
CA TYR A 13 8.36 4.26 -5.50
C TYR A 13 9.21 5.52 -5.69
N ARG A 14 8.96 6.54 -4.86
CA ARG A 14 9.75 7.78 -4.87
C ARG A 14 11.12 7.51 -4.29
N ASN A 15 12.16 7.92 -5.02
CA ASN A 15 13.53 7.75 -4.59
C ASN A 15 13.82 8.59 -3.33
N GLY A 16 14.73 8.10 -2.49
CA GLY A 16 15.09 8.75 -1.22
C GLY A 16 14.12 8.52 -0.05
N GLY A 17 12.99 7.84 -0.29
CA GLY A 17 12.09 7.36 0.76
C GLY A 17 12.49 5.99 1.35
N HIS A 18 11.66 5.48 2.25
CA HIS A 18 11.80 4.18 2.88
C HIS A 18 11.69 3.04 1.86
N CYS A 19 12.77 2.28 1.74
CA CYS A 19 12.86 1.13 0.86
C CYS A 19 13.85 0.10 1.44
N SER A 20 13.36 -1.11 1.74
CA SER A 20 14.14 -2.22 2.27
C SER A 20 13.78 -3.54 1.57
N GLY A 21 14.46 -4.63 1.95
CA GLY A 21 14.06 -5.98 1.54
C GLY A 21 12.73 -6.44 2.17
N GLY A 22 12.23 -5.75 3.20
CA GLY A 22 10.95 -6.07 3.85
C GLY A 22 9.80 -5.16 3.45
N SER A 23 10.06 -3.95 2.95
CA SER A 23 9.05 -2.89 2.81
C SER A 23 9.41 -1.87 1.73
N PRO A 24 8.44 -1.31 0.98
CA PRO A 24 7.04 -1.77 0.89
C PRO A 24 6.94 -3.16 0.27
N ARG A 25 5.99 -3.98 0.75
CA ARG A 25 5.76 -5.33 0.23
C ARG A 25 4.28 -5.65 0.08
N PHE A 26 3.99 -6.62 -0.77
CA PHE A 26 2.67 -7.21 -0.86
C PHE A 26 2.55 -8.41 0.09
N ASN A 27 1.49 -8.43 0.86
CA ASN A 27 0.98 -9.64 1.51
C ASN A 27 -0.11 -10.21 0.62
N VAL A 28 0.01 -11.50 0.25
CA VAL A 28 -0.88 -12.14 -0.70
C VAL A 28 -1.48 -13.39 -0.08
N THR A 29 -2.81 -13.47 -0.10
CA THR A 29 -3.52 -14.73 0.17
C THR A 29 -3.85 -15.39 -1.17
N ALA A 30 -3.43 -16.63 -1.35
CA ALA A 30 -3.70 -17.43 -2.54
C ALA A 30 -4.35 -18.77 -2.16
N ARG A 31 -5.25 -19.25 -2.99
CA ARG A 31 -5.95 -20.53 -2.82
C ARG A 31 -5.47 -21.53 -3.85
N SER A 32 -5.01 -22.69 -3.39
CA SER A 32 -4.68 -23.85 -4.22
C SER A 32 -5.64 -25.01 -3.92
N ALA A 33 -5.38 -26.19 -4.47
CA ALA A 33 -6.13 -27.40 -4.13
C ALA A 33 -5.98 -27.82 -2.66
N SER A 34 -4.89 -27.41 -1.99
CA SER A 34 -4.63 -27.74 -0.59
C SER A 34 -5.20 -26.72 0.41
N GLY A 35 -5.81 -25.65 -0.06
CA GLY A 35 -6.39 -24.59 0.78
C GLY A 35 -5.79 -23.21 0.52
N GLU A 36 -6.03 -22.27 1.44
CA GLU A 36 -5.49 -20.92 1.39
C GLU A 36 -4.13 -20.83 2.10
N THR A 37 -3.20 -20.13 1.46
CA THR A 37 -1.84 -19.90 1.96
C THR A 37 -1.50 -18.42 1.87
N PHE A 38 -0.60 -17.99 2.75
CA PHE A 38 -0.16 -16.62 2.87
C PHE A 38 1.28 -16.47 2.37
N HIS A 39 1.56 -15.37 1.67
CA HIS A 39 2.81 -15.14 0.96
C HIS A 39 3.26 -13.68 1.10
N PHE A 40 4.55 -13.48 1.34
CA PHE A 40 5.20 -12.20 1.15
C PHE A 40 5.70 -12.10 -0.30
N VAL A 41 5.45 -10.99 -0.96
CA VAL A 41 5.93 -10.70 -2.32
C VAL A 41 6.47 -9.27 -2.36
N GLY A 42 7.69 -9.09 -2.81
CA GLY A 42 8.33 -7.78 -2.88
C GLY A 42 9.13 -7.44 -1.63
N GLY A 43 9.10 -6.17 -1.23
CA GLY A 43 10.26 -5.49 -0.64
C GLY A 43 11.04 -4.87 -1.78
N CYS A 44 11.03 -3.54 -1.91
CA CYS A 44 11.64 -2.86 -3.06
C CYS A 44 13.14 -3.18 -3.26
N GLY A 45 13.84 -3.61 -2.21
CA GLY A 45 15.22 -4.12 -2.32
C GLY A 45 15.37 -5.54 -2.88
N ASN A 46 14.28 -6.27 -3.12
CA ASN A 46 14.30 -7.66 -3.59
C ASN A 46 14.17 -7.80 -5.12
N ASP A 47 13.78 -6.73 -5.83
CA ASP A 47 13.88 -6.71 -7.29
C ASP A 47 15.37 -6.66 -7.67
N GLN A 48 15.83 -7.61 -8.48
CA GLN A 48 17.23 -7.70 -8.92
C GLN A 48 17.56 -6.72 -10.05
N SER A 49 16.53 -6.17 -10.71
CA SER A 49 16.66 -5.30 -11.87
C SER A 49 15.68 -4.11 -11.81
N PRO A 50 15.67 -3.31 -10.74
CA PRO A 50 14.84 -2.11 -10.67
C PRO A 50 15.22 -1.15 -11.81
N THR A 51 14.22 -0.48 -12.38
CA THR A 51 14.41 0.44 -13.52
C THR A 51 13.88 1.83 -13.19
N PRO A 52 14.41 2.90 -13.79
CA PRO A 52 13.81 4.23 -13.66
C PRO A 52 12.35 4.23 -14.14
N ALA A 53 11.45 4.84 -13.37
CA ALA A 53 10.03 4.84 -13.72
C ALA A 53 9.74 5.87 -14.83
N PRO A 54 8.93 5.56 -15.87
CA PRO A 54 8.76 6.42 -17.04
C PRO A 54 8.14 7.80 -16.78
N GLN A 55 7.36 7.95 -15.71
CA GLN A 55 6.66 9.20 -15.38
C GLN A 55 7.63 10.31 -14.95
N ASP A 56 8.68 9.95 -14.23
CA ASP A 56 9.77 10.84 -13.83
C ASP A 56 10.98 9.96 -13.45
N PRO A 57 11.81 9.60 -14.45
CA PRO A 57 12.93 8.68 -14.26
C PRO A 57 13.99 9.16 -13.26
N ALA A 58 14.03 10.47 -12.95
CA ALA A 58 15.00 11.01 -12.00
C ALA A 58 14.53 10.85 -10.55
N GLN A 59 13.21 10.86 -10.32
CA GLN A 59 12.62 10.88 -8.98
C GLN A 59 11.97 9.56 -8.59
N TRP A 60 11.73 8.64 -9.52
CA TRP A 60 11.01 7.39 -9.26
C TRP A 60 11.72 6.17 -9.82
N THR A 61 11.63 5.08 -9.06
CA THR A 61 12.10 3.76 -9.47
C THR A 61 10.93 2.80 -9.54
N ARG A 62 10.93 1.94 -10.56
CA ARG A 62 9.96 0.88 -10.82
C ARG A 62 10.53 -0.46 -10.37
N VAL A 63 9.73 -1.19 -9.61
CA VAL A 63 10.04 -2.57 -9.18
C VAL A 63 9.00 -3.56 -9.66
N ARG A 64 9.44 -4.77 -10.01
CA ARG A 64 8.60 -5.91 -10.39
C ARG A 64 9.06 -7.16 -9.66
N PHE A 65 8.09 -7.96 -9.22
CA PHE A 65 8.30 -9.16 -8.42
C PHE A 65 7.51 -10.31 -9.01
N GLN A 66 8.20 -11.32 -9.49
CA GLN A 66 7.64 -12.58 -9.94
C GLN A 66 7.26 -13.43 -8.73
N THR A 67 5.97 -13.77 -8.61
CA THR A 67 5.47 -14.51 -7.43
C THR A 67 6.02 -15.93 -7.32
N SER A 68 6.61 -16.46 -8.40
CA SER A 68 7.29 -17.75 -8.44
C SER A 68 8.79 -17.67 -8.17
N ASN A 69 9.39 -16.48 -8.05
CA ASN A 69 10.80 -16.30 -7.78
C ASN A 69 11.07 -16.29 -6.26
N PRO A 70 11.85 -17.24 -5.71
CA PRO A 70 12.11 -17.30 -4.26
C PRO A 70 12.98 -16.15 -3.74
N ALA A 71 13.65 -15.38 -4.60
CA ALA A 71 14.35 -14.16 -4.21
C ALA A 71 13.40 -12.97 -3.98
N GLU A 72 12.19 -13.03 -4.55
CA GLU A 72 11.21 -11.94 -4.56
C GLU A 72 9.93 -12.30 -3.80
N SER A 73 9.73 -13.58 -3.48
CA SER A 73 8.55 -14.08 -2.77
C SER A 73 8.87 -15.22 -1.80
N PHE A 74 8.27 -15.16 -0.60
CA PHE A 74 8.43 -16.19 0.41
C PHE A 74 7.15 -16.42 1.24
N PRO A 75 6.64 -17.66 1.33
CA PRO A 75 6.85 -18.72 0.37
C PRO A 75 6.43 -18.28 -1.04
N VAL A 76 7.02 -18.83 -2.10
CA VAL A 76 6.56 -18.57 -3.48
C VAL A 76 5.10 -18.99 -3.67
N ILE A 77 4.37 -18.31 -4.55
CA ILE A 77 2.98 -18.63 -4.86
C ILE A 77 2.96 -19.69 -5.97
N PRO A 78 2.39 -20.90 -5.73
CA PRO A 78 2.36 -21.94 -6.74
C PRO A 78 1.54 -21.53 -7.98
N VAL A 79 2.06 -21.83 -9.17
CA VAL A 79 1.34 -21.65 -10.44
C VAL A 79 0.02 -22.42 -10.41
N GLY A 80 -1.03 -21.81 -10.95
CA GLY A 80 -2.39 -22.35 -10.93
C GLY A 80 -3.20 -21.93 -9.71
N SER A 81 -2.57 -21.38 -8.67
CA SER A 81 -3.28 -20.82 -7.50
C SER A 81 -4.20 -19.67 -7.90
N LYS A 82 -5.24 -19.41 -7.11
CA LYS A 82 -6.16 -18.29 -7.27
C LYS A 82 -5.86 -17.22 -6.23
N ILE A 83 -5.55 -16.01 -6.67
CA ILE A 83 -5.41 -14.86 -5.76
C ILE A 83 -6.76 -14.60 -5.09
N VAL A 84 -6.73 -14.54 -3.75
CA VAL A 84 -7.86 -14.22 -2.86
C VAL A 84 -7.77 -12.76 -2.42
N SER A 85 -6.61 -12.33 -1.90
CA SER A 85 -6.35 -10.94 -1.52
C SER A 85 -4.91 -10.54 -1.83
N ILE A 86 -4.71 -9.24 -2.07
CA ILE A 86 -3.41 -8.58 -2.18
C ILE A 86 -3.50 -7.33 -1.32
N GLU A 87 -2.57 -7.18 -0.39
CA GLU A 87 -2.47 -6.04 0.52
C GLU A 87 -1.07 -5.44 0.37
N LEU A 88 -0.97 -4.15 0.10
CA LEU A 88 0.32 -3.44 0.10
C LEU A 88 0.60 -2.92 1.50
N ILE A 89 1.65 -3.42 2.12
CA ILE A 89 2.08 -3.07 3.47
C ILE A 89 3.33 -2.22 3.39
N VAL A 90 3.32 -1.15 4.19
CA VAL A 90 4.51 -0.37 4.52
C VAL A 90 4.78 -0.62 5.99
N ASP A 91 5.84 -1.35 6.31
CA ASP A 91 6.34 -1.56 7.66
C ASP A 91 7.81 -1.14 7.78
N GLU A 92 8.32 -1.13 9.03
CA GLU A 92 9.74 -0.93 9.35
C GLU A 92 10.34 0.42 8.91
N GLY A 93 9.56 1.51 8.88
CA GLY A 93 10.05 2.83 8.46
C GLY A 93 11.47 3.14 8.98
N THR A 94 12.33 3.64 8.10
CA THR A 94 13.72 3.93 8.46
C THR A 94 13.86 5.29 9.13
N ASP A 95 14.63 5.34 10.21
CA ASP A 95 15.11 6.59 10.86
C ASP A 95 16.42 7.11 10.23
N SER A 96 16.94 6.42 9.21
CA SER A 96 18.18 6.79 8.55
C SER A 96 17.94 7.77 7.41
N VAL A 97 18.68 8.88 7.44
CA VAL A 97 18.69 9.90 6.39
C VAL A 97 19.33 9.32 5.13
N SER A 98 18.64 9.44 3.98
CA SER A 98 19.22 9.13 2.68
C SER A 98 19.88 10.36 2.06
N THR A 99 20.93 10.18 1.25
CA THR A 99 21.54 11.29 0.50
C THR A 99 20.68 11.79 -0.65
N GLN A 100 19.65 11.02 -1.04
CA GLN A 100 18.78 11.33 -2.16
C GLN A 100 17.59 12.20 -1.74
N ASP A 101 17.06 11.99 -0.54
CA ASP A 101 16.12 12.91 0.12
C ASP A 101 16.37 12.91 1.64
N PRO A 102 17.12 13.91 2.16
CA PRO A 102 17.39 14.00 3.59
C PRO A 102 16.14 14.21 4.46
N MET A 103 15.03 14.68 3.86
CA MET A 103 13.74 14.85 4.52
C MET A 103 12.80 13.65 4.29
N GLY A 104 13.26 12.61 3.59
CA GLY A 104 12.52 11.40 3.25
C GLY A 104 12.50 10.32 4.34
N VAL A 105 13.02 10.62 5.54
CA VAL A 105 13.04 9.68 6.68
C VAL A 105 11.62 9.27 7.05
N GLY A 106 11.37 7.96 7.19
CA GLY A 106 10.04 7.41 7.46
C GLY A 106 8.99 7.61 6.36
N LEU A 107 9.32 8.28 5.24
CA LEU A 107 8.39 8.54 4.15
C LEU A 107 8.35 7.34 3.18
N SER A 108 7.17 6.80 2.91
CA SER A 108 6.97 5.88 1.79
C SER A 108 5.95 6.47 0.84
N VAL A 109 6.34 6.65 -0.42
CA VAL A 109 5.44 7.09 -1.50
C VAL A 109 5.49 6.05 -2.60
N VAL A 110 4.32 5.48 -2.89
CA VAL A 110 4.12 4.46 -3.91
C VAL A 110 3.06 4.95 -4.90
N ASP A 111 3.27 4.65 -6.17
CA ASP A 111 2.34 4.92 -7.26
C ASP A 111 2.40 3.78 -8.29
N ASN A 112 1.52 3.80 -9.30
CA ASN A 112 1.52 2.84 -10.40
C ASN A 112 1.57 1.38 -9.90
N ILE A 113 0.74 1.07 -8.90
CA ILE A 113 0.59 -0.29 -8.37
C ILE A 113 0.23 -1.20 -9.54
N PHE A 114 1.04 -2.22 -9.75
CA PHE A 114 0.97 -3.13 -10.88
C PHE A 114 0.57 -4.52 -10.41
N VAL A 115 -0.49 -5.07 -11.01
CA VAL A 115 -0.98 -6.42 -10.74
C VAL A 115 -1.12 -7.13 -12.08
N ASN A 116 -0.17 -8.01 -12.39
CA ASN A 116 -0.21 -8.97 -13.48
C ASN A 116 -0.70 -8.38 -14.83
N GLY A 117 0.04 -7.39 -15.33
CA GLY A 117 -0.23 -6.74 -16.63
C GLY A 117 -1.08 -5.48 -16.55
N GLU A 118 -1.64 -5.17 -15.38
CA GLU A 118 -2.53 -4.01 -15.20
C GLU A 118 -2.00 -3.05 -14.12
N PHE A 119 -2.08 -1.74 -14.40
CA PHE A 119 -1.86 -0.71 -13.40
C PHE A 119 -3.18 -0.38 -12.70
N ILE A 120 -3.20 -0.50 -11.39
CA ILE A 120 -4.33 -0.15 -10.54
C ILE A 120 -4.32 1.36 -10.33
N ARG A 121 -5.14 2.08 -11.10
CA ARG A 121 -5.24 3.55 -11.07
C ARG A 121 -6.45 4.08 -10.31
N SER A 122 -7.43 3.21 -10.07
CA SER A 122 -8.65 3.51 -9.34
C SER A 122 -9.30 2.21 -8.89
N GLY A 123 -9.95 2.20 -7.73
CA GLY A 123 -10.85 1.10 -7.37
C GLY A 123 -12.10 1.14 -8.24
N SER A 124 -12.47 0.01 -8.86
CA SER A 124 -13.83 -0.15 -9.36
C SER A 124 -14.71 -0.48 -8.16
N ASN A 125 -15.64 0.41 -7.81
CA ASN A 125 -16.66 0.12 -6.81
C ASN A 125 -17.62 -0.95 -7.37
N ASN A 126 -17.18 -2.21 -7.36
CA ASN A 126 -18.03 -3.33 -7.78
C ASN A 126 -19.09 -3.67 -6.72
N ASN A 127 -19.04 -3.00 -5.56
CA ASN A 127 -20.13 -2.94 -4.59
C ASN A 127 -21.08 -1.78 -4.94
N LYS A 128 -22.21 -2.10 -5.59
CA LYS A 128 -23.43 -1.26 -5.55
C LYS A 128 -24.02 -1.22 -4.13
N GLY A 129 -23.26 -0.76 -3.13
CA GLY A 129 -23.72 -0.83 -1.74
C GLY A 129 -22.89 -0.13 -0.67
N HIS A 130 -21.70 0.38 -0.96
CA HIS A 130 -20.99 1.24 -0.01
C HIS A 130 -20.91 2.66 -0.58
N THR A 131 -21.98 3.42 -0.37
CA THR A 131 -21.88 4.88 -0.34
C THR A 131 -20.88 5.24 0.75
N PHE A 132 -19.75 5.83 0.36
CA PHE A 132 -18.99 6.67 1.28
C PHE A 132 -19.99 7.70 1.81
N GLY A 133 -20.36 7.57 3.09
CA GLY A 133 -21.27 8.50 3.73
C GLY A 133 -20.71 9.91 3.50
N LYS A 134 -21.48 10.77 2.84
CA LYS A 134 -21.22 12.21 2.90
C LYS A 134 -21.15 12.54 4.39
N GLY A 135 -19.98 12.96 4.86
CA GLY A 135 -19.81 13.38 6.24
C GLY A 135 -20.91 14.39 6.57
N GLN A 136 -21.80 14.01 7.49
CA GLN A 136 -22.62 14.98 8.18
C GLN A 136 -21.63 15.78 9.02
N GLY A 137 -21.35 17.01 8.58
CA GLY A 137 -20.64 17.97 9.41
C GLY A 137 -21.47 18.17 10.67
N ASP A 138 -20.94 17.68 11.79
CA ASP A 138 -21.47 17.99 13.10
C ASP A 138 -21.29 19.50 13.31
N LYS A 139 -22.40 20.23 13.18
CA LYS A 139 -22.46 21.62 13.64
C LYS A 139 -22.43 21.57 15.16
N GLU A 140 -21.26 21.84 15.74
CA GLU A 140 -21.16 22.29 17.13
C GLU A 140 -22.15 23.45 17.31
N LYS A 141 -23.14 23.22 18.17
CA LYS A 141 -24.00 24.29 18.67
C LYS A 141 -23.32 24.81 19.92
N ASP A 142 -22.59 25.92 19.78
CA ASP A 142 -22.32 26.82 20.89
C ASP A 142 -23.65 27.17 21.54
N LYS A 143 -23.83 26.72 22.78
CA LYS A 143 -24.87 27.24 23.64
C LYS A 143 -24.20 28.23 24.56
N ASP A 144 -24.15 29.46 24.11
CA ASP A 144 -24.13 30.60 25.01
C ASP A 144 -25.45 30.55 25.81
N SER A 145 -25.31 30.49 27.13
CA SER A 145 -26.40 30.78 28.04
C SER A 145 -25.88 31.80 29.04
N ASP A 146 -25.95 33.05 28.61
CA ASP A 146 -26.13 34.20 29.50
C ASP A 146 -27.60 34.20 29.94
N ASP A 147 -27.85 34.24 31.26
CA ASP A 147 -28.69 35.26 31.89
C ASP A 147 -28.83 34.96 33.40
N GLU A 148 -28.22 35.86 34.16
CA GLU A 148 -28.60 36.50 35.44
C GLU A 148 -29.82 35.94 36.20
N ASP A 149 -29.67 35.76 37.52
CA ASP A 149 -30.53 36.47 38.48
C ASP A 149 -30.00 36.35 39.92
N GLU A 150 -29.94 37.52 40.57
CA GLU A 150 -29.64 37.82 41.96
C GLU A 150 -30.59 37.09 42.93
N ASN A 151 -30.15 36.83 44.17
CA ASN A 151 -30.96 37.04 45.37
C ASN A 151 -30.05 37.07 46.61
N ASP A 152 -30.12 38.21 47.32
CA ASP A 152 -29.51 38.52 48.60
C ASP A 152 -30.21 37.83 49.80
N ASP A 153 -29.46 37.77 50.91
CA ASP A 153 -29.84 37.75 52.34
C ASP A 153 -30.62 36.55 52.95
N ASP A 154 -29.92 35.81 53.85
CA ASP A 154 -30.19 35.73 55.31
C ASP A 154 -29.02 35.05 56.07
#